data_AF-A0A954RW47-F1
#
_entry.id   AF-A0A954RW47-F1
#
_cell.length_a   1.000
_cell.length_b   1.000
_cell.length_c   1.000
_cell.angle_alpha   90.00
_cell.angle_beta   90.00
_cell.angle_gamma   90.00
#
_symmetry.space_group_name_H-M   'P 1'
#
loop_
_entity.id
_entity.type
_entity.pdbx_description
1 polymer ?
#
loop_
_entity_poly.entity_id
_entity_poly.type
_entity_poly.pdbx_seq_one_letter_code
_entity_poly.pdbx_strand_id
1 'polypeptide(L)'
;MPLINCSVCNRQISAAAEACPQCGHPNRPASPKPSGPRCYSCSATATTRCQRCGRLSCAQHLDSIYVSHGKGGSYELRCDDCYQSAMTWKIVGWVFGAIMLIVILSIWSSMGAGPFGR
;
A
#
# COMPACT_ATOMS: atom_id res chain seq x y z
N MET A 1 -6.22 -45.79 -6.23
CA MET A 1 -6.91 -44.74 -5.46
C MET A 1 -6.29 -44.69 -4.08
N PRO A 2 -5.62 -43.59 -3.68
CA PRO A 2 -4.97 -43.49 -2.37
C PRO A 2 -6.02 -43.39 -1.24
N LEU A 3 -5.82 -44.17 -0.18
CA LEU A 3 -6.61 -44.12 1.05
C LEU A 3 -5.78 -43.46 2.15
N ILE A 4 -6.43 -42.64 2.97
CA ILE A 4 -5.85 -41.99 4.15
C ILE A 4 -6.69 -42.32 5.38
N ASN A 5 -6.08 -42.26 6.56
CA ASN A 5 -6.79 -42.46 7.82
C ASN A 5 -7.42 -41.15 8.28
N CYS A 6 -8.70 -41.19 8.65
CA CYS A 6 -9.37 -40.05 9.28
C CYS A 6 -8.77 -39.77 10.65
N SER A 7 -8.38 -38.51 10.91
CA SER A 7 -7.77 -38.06 12.17
C SER A 7 -8.68 -38.21 13.40
N VAL A 8 -9.99 -38.35 13.21
CA VAL A 8 -10.98 -38.41 14.31
C VAL A 8 -11.42 -39.84 14.59
N CYS A 9 -11.81 -40.59 13.56
CA CYS A 9 -12.38 -41.93 13.73
C CYS A 9 -11.42 -43.07 13.34
N ASN A 10 -10.20 -42.75 12.88
CA ASN A 10 -9.16 -43.70 12.42
C ASN A 10 -9.61 -44.71 11.35
N ARG A 11 -10.74 -44.46 10.68
CA ARG A 11 -11.18 -45.28 9.55
C ARG A 11 -10.51 -44.83 8.25
N GLN A 12 -10.27 -45.77 7.36
CA GLN A 12 -9.74 -45.50 6.02
C GLN A 12 -10.81 -44.79 5.17
N ILE A 13 -10.41 -43.69 4.54
CA ILE A 13 -11.25 -42.90 3.63
C ILE A 13 -10.48 -42.60 2.36
N SER A 14 -11.20 -42.36 1.26
CA SER A 14 -10.60 -41.92 0.01
C SER A 14 -9.98 -40.53 0.19
N ALA A 15 -8.75 -40.33 -0.30
CA ALA A 15 -8.11 -39.01 -0.24
C ALA A 15 -8.87 -37.92 -1.01
N ALA A 16 -9.73 -38.31 -1.95
CA ALA A 16 -10.60 -37.41 -2.72
C ALA A 16 -11.93 -37.07 -2.01
N ALA A 17 -12.27 -37.73 -0.89
CA ALA A 17 -13.51 -37.45 -0.18
C ALA A 17 -13.42 -36.08 0.52
N GLU A 18 -14.49 -35.28 0.43
CA GLU A 18 -14.56 -33.95 1.06
C GLU A 18 -14.74 -34.04 2.58
N ALA A 19 -15.48 -35.06 3.03
CA ALA A 19 -15.70 -35.41 4.43
C ALA A 19 -15.65 -36.92 4.63
N CYS A 20 -15.32 -37.36 5.85
CA CYS A 20 -15.37 -38.77 6.21
C CYS A 20 -16.83 -39.26 6.21
N PRO A 21 -17.21 -40.26 5.40
CA PRO A 21 -18.59 -40.75 5.32
C PRO A 21 -19.07 -41.47 6.60
N GLN A 22 -18.16 -41.75 7.54
CA GLN A 22 -18.45 -42.49 8.76
C GLN A 22 -18.70 -41.58 9.97
N CYS A 23 -18.00 -40.44 10.05
CA CYS A 23 -18.13 -39.52 11.18
C CYS A 23 -18.51 -38.09 10.77
N GLY A 24 -18.59 -37.79 9.48
CA GLY A 24 -18.90 -36.46 8.95
C GLY A 24 -17.77 -35.43 9.09
N HIS A 25 -16.62 -35.79 9.65
CA HIS A 25 -15.51 -34.84 9.83
C HIS A 25 -14.90 -34.44 8.47
N PRO A 26 -14.67 -33.14 8.21
CA PRO A 26 -14.06 -32.68 6.97
C PRO A 26 -12.67 -33.29 6.81
N ASN A 27 -12.43 -33.88 5.64
CA ASN A 27 -11.16 -34.53 5.33
C ASN A 27 -10.08 -33.50 4.95
N ARG A 28 -10.52 -32.36 4.40
CA ARG A 28 -9.65 -31.24 4.06
C ARG A 28 -10.04 -30.04 4.92
N PRO A 29 -9.08 -29.34 5.55
CA PRO A 29 -9.38 -28.07 6.19
C PRO A 29 -9.98 -27.15 5.12
N ALA A 30 -11.13 -26.55 5.40
CA ALA A 30 -11.75 -25.59 4.51
C ALA A 30 -10.71 -24.52 4.18
N SER A 31 -10.38 -24.35 2.89
CA SER A 31 -9.50 -23.26 2.50
C SER A 31 -10.12 -21.96 3.01
N PRO A 32 -9.37 -21.10 3.72
CA PRO A 32 -9.89 -19.85 4.22
C PRO A 32 -10.37 -19.03 3.02
N LYS A 33 -11.68 -19.03 2.79
CA LYS A 33 -12.30 -18.22 1.76
C LYS A 33 -12.12 -16.77 2.21
N PRO A 34 -11.52 -15.88 1.41
CA PRO A 34 -11.36 -14.49 1.80
C PRO A 34 -12.77 -13.87 1.90
N SER A 35 -13.30 -13.78 3.11
CA SER A 35 -14.64 -13.25 3.42
C SER A 35 -14.61 -11.76 3.79
N GLY A 36 -13.49 -11.08 3.52
CA GLY A 36 -13.29 -9.68 3.85
C GLY A 36 -13.48 -8.73 2.66
N PRO A 37 -13.57 -7.42 2.94
CA PRO A 37 -13.54 -6.40 1.90
C PRO A 37 -12.23 -6.50 1.11
N ARG A 38 -12.29 -6.22 -0.19
CA ARG A 38 -11.12 -6.26 -1.07
C ARG A 38 -10.32 -4.98 -0.98
N CYS A 39 -9.03 -5.09 -1.28
CA CYS A 39 -8.18 -3.92 -1.47
C CYS A 39 -8.70 -3.06 -2.62
N TYR A 40 -8.54 -1.74 -2.51
CA TYR A 40 -8.91 -0.80 -3.57
C TYR A 40 -8.16 -1.03 -4.91
N SER A 41 -6.96 -1.62 -4.86
CA SER A 41 -6.09 -1.81 -6.02
C SER A 41 -6.05 -3.27 -6.51
N CYS A 42 -6.24 -4.25 -5.63
CA CYS A 42 -6.17 -5.67 -6.01
C CYS A 42 -7.26 -6.53 -5.37
N SER A 43 -7.39 -7.76 -5.86
CA SER A 43 -8.38 -8.73 -5.38
C SER A 43 -8.04 -9.36 -4.02
N ALA A 44 -6.92 -8.99 -3.39
CA ALA A 44 -6.55 -9.47 -2.07
C ALA A 44 -7.48 -8.91 -0.99
N THR A 45 -7.61 -9.64 0.12
CA THR A 45 -8.34 -9.18 1.31
C THR A 45 -7.67 -7.95 1.90
N ALA A 46 -8.43 -6.89 2.13
CA ALA A 46 -7.94 -5.72 2.84
C ALA A 46 -7.72 -6.06 4.32
N THR A 47 -6.50 -5.84 4.79
CA THR A 47 -6.11 -6.07 6.20
C THR A 47 -6.17 -4.79 7.02
N THR A 48 -6.14 -3.62 6.37
CA THR A 48 -6.03 -2.33 7.03
C THR A 48 -6.64 -1.22 6.17
N ARG A 49 -6.71 0.00 6.72
CA ARG A 49 -7.25 1.19 6.07
C ARG A 49 -6.24 2.33 6.09
N CYS A 50 -6.27 3.15 5.04
CA CYS A 50 -5.51 4.40 5.00
C CYS A 50 -5.96 5.33 6.13
N GLN A 51 -5.04 5.84 6.94
CA GLN A 51 -5.35 6.74 8.05
C GLN A 51 -5.79 8.13 7.60
N ARG A 52 -5.49 8.51 6.35
CA ARG A 52 -5.87 9.80 5.77
C ARG A 52 -7.23 9.78 5.08
N CYS A 53 -7.47 8.81 4.19
CA CYS A 53 -8.69 8.77 3.35
C CYS A 53 -9.67 7.65 3.72
N GLY A 54 -9.30 6.75 4.63
CA GLY A 54 -10.17 5.65 5.09
C GLY A 54 -10.36 4.49 4.10
N ARG A 55 -9.77 4.53 2.91
CA ARG A 55 -9.86 3.43 1.93
C ARG A 55 -9.21 2.14 2.46
N LEU A 56 -9.84 1.02 2.16
CA LEU A 56 -9.40 -0.32 2.54
C LEU A 56 -8.32 -0.83 1.58
N SER A 57 -7.20 -1.28 2.14
CA SER A 57 -6.01 -1.69 1.38
C SER A 57 -5.40 -2.97 1.96
N CYS A 58 -4.74 -3.74 1.11
CA CYS A 58 -3.86 -4.80 1.58
C CYS A 58 -2.50 -4.21 2.03
N ALA A 59 -1.71 -5.00 2.75
CA ALA A 59 -0.39 -4.61 3.25
C ALA A 59 0.64 -4.30 2.13
N GLN A 60 0.37 -4.71 0.88
CA GLN A 60 1.24 -4.38 -0.27
C GLN A 60 0.96 -3.01 -0.88
N HIS A 61 -0.25 -2.48 -0.72
CA HIS A 61 -0.69 -1.20 -1.33
C HIS A 61 -0.82 -0.07 -0.30
N LEU A 62 -0.12 -0.23 0.82
CA LEU A 62 -0.20 0.66 1.95
C LEU A 62 1.18 0.78 2.56
N ASP A 63 1.69 2.00 2.58
CA ASP A 63 3.03 2.33 3.03
C ASP A 63 2.97 3.09 4.35
N SER A 64 3.92 2.79 5.25
CA SER A 64 4.14 3.60 6.44
C SER A 64 5.05 4.76 6.07
N ILE A 65 4.53 5.97 6.11
CA ILE A 65 5.28 7.16 5.76
C ILE A 65 5.44 8.02 7.02
N TYR A 66 6.62 8.60 7.19
CA TYR A 66 6.84 9.54 8.27
C TYR A 66 6.29 10.91 7.88
N VAL A 67 5.30 11.41 8.62
CA VAL A 67 4.71 12.72 8.40
C VAL A 67 5.14 13.64 9.54
N SER A 68 5.84 14.72 9.19
CA SER A 68 6.24 15.74 10.15
C SER A 68 5.07 16.67 10.42
N HIS A 69 4.53 16.63 11.64
CA HIS A 69 3.65 17.68 12.14
C HIS A 69 4.54 18.71 12.87
N GLY A 70 4.16 19.99 12.87
CA GLY A 70 5.04 21.08 13.37
C GLY A 70 5.54 20.94 14.82
N LYS A 71 5.04 19.98 15.61
CA LYS A 71 5.49 19.66 16.97
C LYS A 71 6.12 18.26 17.11
N GLY A 72 6.51 17.63 16.01
CA GLY A 72 7.03 16.26 15.93
C GLY A 72 6.33 15.46 14.84
N GLY A 73 7.00 14.45 14.29
CA GLY A 73 6.40 13.57 13.30
C GLY A 73 6.11 12.16 13.82
N SER A 74 5.16 11.50 13.19
CA SER A 74 4.77 10.12 13.46
C SER A 74 4.72 9.32 12.15
N TYR A 75 4.80 7.99 12.27
CA TYR A 75 4.55 7.09 11.16
C TYR A 75 3.05 6.93 10.96
N GLU A 76 2.56 7.33 9.79
CA GLU A 76 1.17 7.16 9.38
C GLU A 76 1.08 6.13 8.24
N LEU A 77 0.05 5.29 8.28
CA LEU A 77 -0.23 4.33 7.22
C LEU A 77 -1.06 5.00 6.12
N ARG A 78 -0.51 5.13 4.92
CA ARG A 78 -1.15 5.83 3.79
C ARG A 78 -1.13 4.99 2.52
N CYS A 79 -2.15 5.19 1.69
CA CYS A 79 -2.19 4.63 0.33
C CYS A 79 -1.33 5.47 -0.63
N ASP A 80 -0.94 4.88 -1.76
CA ASP A 80 -0.09 5.49 -2.78
C ASP A 80 -0.59 6.89 -3.22
N ASP A 81 -1.89 7.01 -3.47
CA ASP A 81 -2.56 8.27 -3.83
C ASP A 81 -2.37 9.38 -2.77
N CYS A 82 -2.46 9.00 -1.49
CA CYS A 82 -2.29 9.91 -0.35
C CYS A 82 -0.83 10.23 -0.05
N TYR A 83 0.09 9.37 -0.49
CA TYR A 83 1.53 9.57 -0.41
C TYR A 83 2.02 10.54 -1.47
N GLN A 84 1.63 10.30 -2.73
CA GLN A 84 2.00 11.16 -3.86
C GLN A 84 1.57 12.61 -3.61
N SER A 85 0.34 12.83 -3.18
CA SER A 85 -0.18 14.18 -2.89
C SER A 85 0.52 14.87 -1.70
N ALA A 86 1.23 14.14 -0.83
CA ALA A 86 2.08 14.74 0.19
C ALA A 86 3.47 15.15 -0.35
N MET A 87 3.96 14.51 -1.41
CA MET A 87 5.26 14.78 -2.02
C MET A 87 5.21 15.83 -3.13
N THR A 88 4.10 15.91 -3.88
CA THR A 88 3.98 16.79 -5.05
C THR A 88 4.28 18.26 -4.73
N TRP A 89 3.87 18.75 -3.55
CA TRP A 89 4.12 20.14 -3.15
C TRP A 89 5.61 20.49 -3.15
N LYS A 90 6.48 19.60 -2.66
CA LYS A 90 7.92 19.88 -2.53
C LYS A 90 8.61 19.99 -3.88
N ILE A 91 8.27 19.09 -4.81
CA ILE A 91 8.85 19.06 -6.15
C ILE A 91 8.39 20.27 -6.96
N VAL A 92 7.09 20.57 -6.92
CA VAL A 92 6.52 21.75 -7.61
C VAL A 92 7.17 23.04 -7.08
N GLY A 93 7.30 23.20 -5.77
CA GLY A 93 7.95 24.37 -5.17
C GLY A 93 9.41 24.56 -5.62
N TRP A 94 10.19 23.48 -5.66
CA TRP A 94 11.59 23.55 -6.11
C TRP A 94 11.73 23.85 -7.60
N VAL A 95 10.92 23.21 -8.44
CA VAL A 95 10.96 23.43 -9.89
C VAL A 95 10.55 24.87 -10.22
N PHE A 96 9.45 25.37 -9.65
CA PHE A 96 9.04 26.76 -9.85
C PHE A 96 10.08 27.75 -9.31
N GLY A 97 10.65 27.50 -8.14
CA GLY A 97 11.70 28.34 -7.55
C GLY A 97 12.96 28.40 -8.43
N ALA A 98 13.41 27.26 -8.97
CA ALA A 98 14.56 27.20 -9.86
C ALA A 98 14.31 27.93 -11.18
N ILE A 99 13.12 27.76 -11.78
CA ILE A 99 12.74 28.46 -13.02
C ILE A 99 12.71 29.98 -12.78
N MET A 100 12.07 30.43 -11.69
CA MET A 100 12.03 31.85 -11.34
C MET A 100 13.42 32.44 -11.11
N LEU A 101 14.31 31.71 -10.43
CA LEU A 101 15.69 32.13 -10.22
C LEU A 101 16.43 32.31 -11.56
N ILE A 102 16.30 31.35 -12.49
CA ILE A 102 16.93 31.43 -13.82
C ILE A 102 16.40 32.63 -14.60
N VAL A 103 15.09 32.89 -14.56
CA VAL A 103 14.48 34.05 -15.22
C VAL A 103 15.01 35.36 -14.63
N ILE A 104 15.09 35.48 -13.30
CA ILE A 104 15.63 36.68 -12.63
C ILE A 104 17.09 36.90 -13.01
N LEU A 105 17.92 35.86 -12.98
CA LEU A 105 19.34 35.94 -13.37
C LEU A 105 19.48 36.36 -14.85
N SER A 106 18.66 35.80 -15.73
CA SER A 106 18.67 36.15 -17.16
C SER A 106 18.28 37.62 -17.37
N ILE A 107 17.26 38.11 -16.66
CA ILE A 107 16.84 39.51 -16.70
C ILE A 107 17.97 40.41 -16.20
N TRP A 108 18.59 40.09 -15.06
CA TRP A 108 19.73 40.84 -14.51
C TRP A 108 20.92 40.90 -15.47
N SER A 109 21.23 39.79 -16.15
CA SER A 109 22.26 39.75 -17.19
C SER A 109 21.91 40.62 -18.40
N SER A 110 20.63 40.66 -18.80
CA SER A 110 20.16 41.47 -19.92
C SER A 110 19.99 42.97 -19.62
N MET A 111 19.77 43.35 -18.36
CA MET A 111 19.62 44.75 -17.94
C MET A 111 20.95 45.45 -17.61
N GLY A 112 22.10 44.81 -17.80
CA GLY A 112 23.41 45.44 -17.61
C GLY A 112 23.75 45.82 -16.15
N ALA A 113 22.97 45.35 -15.17
CA ALA A 113 23.15 45.64 -13.75
C ALA A 113 23.88 44.50 -13.01
N GLY A 114 24.89 43.91 -13.66
CA GLY A 114 25.76 42.92 -13.02
C GLY A 114 26.84 43.60 -12.17
N PRO A 115 27.22 43.06 -10.99
CA PRO A 115 28.33 43.58 -10.17
C PRO A 115 29.72 43.43 -10.81
N PHE A 116 29.79 42.88 -12.03
CA PHE A 116 31.01 42.71 -12.83
C PHE A 116 30.97 43.53 -14.13
N GLY A 117 30.22 44.63 -14.15
CA GLY A 117 30.28 45.65 -15.21
C GLY A 117 31.52 46.53 -15.02
N ARG A 118 32.41 46.50 -16.02
CA ARG A 118 33.55 47.40 -16.20
C ARG A 118 33.09 48.82 -16.50
#